data_AF-A0A9W8TJ06-F1
#
_entry.id   AF-A0A9W8TJ06-F1
#
_cell.length_a   1.000
_cell.length_b   1.000
_cell.length_c   1.000
_cell.angle_alpha   90.00
_cell.angle_beta   90.00
_cell.angle_gamma   90.00
#
_symmetry.space_group_name_H-M   'P 1'
#
loop_
_entity.id
_entity.type
_entity.pdbx_description
1 polymer ?
#
loop_
_entity_poly.entity_id
_entity_poly.type
_entity_poly.pdbx_seq_one_letter_code
_entity_poly.pdbx_strand_id
1 'polypeptide(L)'
;MPAPPSPTANPSPKDPRTPYYFSVDDTLLYNAFHHDFGPLHIGHLYRFALHFHDVLGAKENESRPIVFWSRADPKSRANAACMLACYMVLIQSWPPHLALAPIAQVDPPLMPFRDAGYSQADYGLTVQDVVYGVWKAKEEGCCALDNFDLDEYERFERVDQGDFNWVTPHFLAFASPQHTPVARVSESSEAWAALPKTLAEVDAHPTLPQPFKNVLQHFSERNIGLVVRLNSPLYSPSFFEALGIRHLDMIFEDGTCPPLSTVRKFIRLAHETITVKKKNIAVHCKAGLGRTGCLIGAYLIYRHGFTADEIISFMRFMRPGMVVGPQQHWLHINQGVFREWWIEERIERKLRKELAATAQPSTPIRAMQKTSPEQNPCGWYTAKSKPLQSHTAWGNGPGEAQCRHAGRLSPSAHASQIHTTVEEEALVGEQTDTISVHRTSGDSVSEEEWMLRMRSRRKASASPARSEKTRSYSQTTTTTIYQVIDNDASNDAENIGSGKPKGVTDRILGSPTRSASASGVLTKVRSSKRSQEAARSKETSGVRKTSGRVGSINATPGTHPAARKVSAM
;
A
#
# COMPACT_ATOMS: atom_id res chain seq x y z
N MET A 1 45.88 66.20 24.03
CA MET A 1 45.81 64.77 24.41
C MET A 1 44.37 64.33 24.33
N PRO A 2 44.03 63.25 23.59
CA PRO A 2 42.71 62.62 23.66
C PRO A 2 42.54 61.86 24.99
N ALA A 3 41.29 61.56 25.35
CA ALA A 3 40.96 60.76 26.53
C ALA A 3 41.38 59.28 26.36
N PRO A 4 41.67 58.54 27.45
CA PRO A 4 42.00 57.12 27.37
C PRO A 4 40.78 56.29 26.91
N PRO A 5 40.99 55.18 26.18
CA PRO A 5 39.91 54.30 25.76
C PRO A 5 39.26 53.61 26.98
N SER A 6 37.94 53.49 26.96
CA SER A 6 37.20 52.66 27.92
C SER A 6 37.56 51.18 27.74
N PRO A 7 37.60 50.38 28.81
CA PRO A 7 37.95 48.97 28.71
C PRO A 7 36.86 48.22 27.93
N THR A 8 37.25 47.59 26.83
CA THR A 8 36.41 46.65 26.08
C THR A 8 36.03 45.50 26.99
N ALA A 9 34.73 45.32 27.26
CA ALA A 9 34.24 44.20 28.04
C ALA A 9 34.54 42.89 27.29
N ASN A 10 35.45 42.08 27.82
CA ASN A 10 35.59 40.69 27.38
C ASN A 10 34.24 39.99 27.56
N PRO A 11 33.76 39.21 26.57
CA PRO A 11 32.55 38.43 26.75
C PRO A 11 32.79 37.43 27.90
N SER A 12 31.95 37.50 28.92
CA SER A 12 31.99 36.54 30.03
C SER A 12 31.77 35.12 29.52
N PRO A 13 32.46 34.10 30.07
CA PRO A 13 32.20 32.71 29.70
C PRO A 13 30.72 32.40 29.94
N LYS A 14 30.03 31.96 28.88
CA LYS A 14 28.60 31.60 28.92
C LYS A 14 28.40 30.52 29.99
N ASP A 15 27.42 30.67 30.89
CA ASP A 15 27.19 29.68 31.96
C ASP A 15 26.94 28.30 31.33
N PRO A 16 27.73 27.26 31.70
CA PRO A 16 27.66 25.94 31.04
C PRO A 16 26.30 25.26 31.17
N ARG A 17 25.43 25.71 32.08
CA ARG A 17 24.06 25.21 32.25
C ARG A 17 23.05 25.83 31.28
N THR A 18 23.43 26.90 30.56
CA THR A 18 22.55 27.58 29.60
C THR A 18 22.30 26.68 28.39
N PRO A 19 21.06 26.25 28.10
CA PRO A 19 20.81 25.35 26.97
C PRO A 19 21.14 26.01 25.63
N TYR A 20 21.39 25.20 24.60
CA TYR A 20 21.46 25.63 23.21
C TYR A 20 20.16 25.29 22.50
N TYR A 21 19.44 26.32 22.02
CA TYR A 21 18.15 26.17 21.35
C TYR A 21 18.32 26.23 19.84
N PHE A 22 17.76 25.27 19.11
CA PHE A 22 17.71 25.30 17.65
C PHE A 22 16.39 24.74 17.11
N SER A 23 16.03 25.17 15.91
CA SER A 23 14.83 24.74 15.19
C SER A 23 15.13 24.62 13.70
N VAL A 24 14.31 23.86 12.98
CA VAL A 24 14.38 23.72 11.52
C VAL A 24 13.14 24.29 10.82
N ASP A 25 12.24 24.91 11.57
CA ASP A 25 10.92 25.37 11.14
C ASP A 25 10.93 26.40 10.00
N ASP A 26 12.07 27.08 9.78
CA ASP A 26 12.33 28.03 8.69
C ASP A 26 13.31 27.49 7.62
N THR A 27 13.90 26.29 7.81
CA THR A 27 14.94 25.72 6.92
C THR A 27 14.52 24.41 6.23
N LEU A 28 13.70 23.59 6.88
CA LEU A 28 13.21 22.30 6.37
C LEU A 28 11.70 22.38 6.12
N LEU A 29 11.34 22.88 4.94
CA LEU A 29 9.97 23.19 4.56
C LEU A 29 9.30 22.01 3.85
N TYR A 30 8.17 21.54 4.37
CA TYR A 30 7.34 20.55 3.69
C TYR A 30 6.57 21.20 2.52
N ASN A 31 6.84 20.76 1.29
CA ASN A 31 6.15 21.24 0.09
C ASN A 31 4.79 20.53 -0.07
N ALA A 32 3.71 21.16 0.40
CA ALA A 32 2.38 20.57 0.40
C ALA A 32 1.73 20.52 -0.99
N PHE A 33 1.12 19.38 -1.33
CA PHE A 33 0.32 19.26 -2.56
C PHE A 33 -1.03 19.99 -2.44
N HIS A 34 -1.64 19.97 -1.25
CA HIS A 34 -2.92 20.64 -1.00
C HIS A 34 -3.11 21.07 0.46
N HIS A 35 -3.32 20.11 1.38
CA HIS A 35 -3.63 20.32 2.80
C HIS A 35 -2.85 19.38 3.75
N ASP A 36 -2.21 18.37 3.16
CA ASP A 36 -1.07 17.66 3.73
C ASP A 36 0.00 18.63 4.26
N PHE A 37 0.73 18.20 5.28
CA PHE A 37 1.72 19.04 5.97
C PHE A 37 2.94 18.24 6.45
N GLY A 38 2.97 16.93 6.19
CA GLY A 38 3.95 16.00 6.74
C GLY A 38 3.52 14.53 6.53
N PRO A 39 4.33 13.57 7.03
CA PRO A 39 5.60 13.79 7.73
C PRO A 39 6.68 14.37 6.80
N LEU A 40 7.72 14.97 7.39
CA LEU A 40 8.95 15.33 6.68
C LEU A 40 9.62 14.05 6.14
N HIS A 41 10.16 14.12 4.92
CA HIS A 41 10.71 12.96 4.21
C HIS A 41 12.20 12.71 4.52
N ILE A 42 12.73 11.60 4.02
CA ILE A 42 14.09 11.11 4.29
C ILE A 42 15.19 12.16 4.00
N GLY A 43 15.05 12.99 2.96
CA GLY A 43 15.98 14.10 2.68
C GLY A 43 16.00 15.16 3.79
N HIS A 44 14.83 15.57 4.31
CA HIS A 44 14.75 16.46 5.48
C HIS A 44 15.38 15.82 6.72
N LEU A 45 15.16 14.52 6.96
CA LEU A 45 15.79 13.82 8.08
C LEU A 45 17.32 13.83 7.96
N TYR A 46 17.87 13.64 6.76
CA TYR A 46 19.31 13.67 6.51
C TYR A 46 19.88 15.08 6.80
N ARG A 47 19.23 16.14 6.29
CA ARG A 47 19.63 17.53 6.57
C ARG A 47 19.52 17.88 8.06
N PHE A 48 18.48 17.40 8.76
CA PHE A 48 18.36 17.53 10.20
C PHE A 48 19.48 16.80 10.94
N ALA A 49 19.82 15.57 10.53
CA ALA A 49 20.87 14.78 11.15
C ALA A 49 22.24 15.47 11.04
N LEU A 50 22.61 15.96 9.85
CA LEU A 50 23.82 16.77 9.65
C LEU A 50 23.85 17.98 10.60
N HIS A 51 22.82 18.82 10.57
CA HIS A 51 22.78 20.03 11.39
C HIS A 51 22.79 19.72 12.90
N PHE A 52 22.12 18.64 13.33
CA PHE A 52 22.11 18.21 14.72
C PHE A 52 23.49 17.64 15.15
N HIS A 53 24.21 16.95 14.25
CA HIS A 53 25.58 16.50 14.49
C HIS A 53 26.57 17.67 14.56
N ASP A 54 26.43 18.70 13.71
CA ASP A 54 27.21 19.94 13.82
C ASP A 54 26.98 20.63 15.17
N VAL A 55 25.72 20.71 15.61
CA VAL A 55 25.32 21.30 16.91
C VAL A 55 25.87 20.51 18.10
N LEU A 56 25.91 19.18 18.01
CA LEU A 56 26.47 18.29 19.05
C LEU A 56 28.01 18.28 19.05
N GLY A 57 28.66 18.41 17.88
CA GLY A 57 30.11 18.42 17.74
C GLY A 57 30.78 19.78 18.01
N ALA A 58 29.99 20.86 18.10
CA ALA A 58 30.50 22.19 18.40
C ALA A 58 31.07 22.27 19.84
N LYS A 59 32.35 22.63 19.97
CA LYS A 59 33.05 22.78 21.27
C LYS A 59 32.35 23.73 22.25
N GLU A 60 31.61 24.71 21.75
CA GLU A 60 30.79 25.63 22.56
C GLU A 60 29.60 24.95 23.27
N ASN A 61 29.28 23.71 22.90
CA ASN A 61 28.12 22.95 23.35
C ASN A 61 28.46 21.69 24.17
N GLU A 62 29.75 21.35 24.33
CA GLU A 62 30.22 20.10 24.97
C GLU A 62 29.61 19.82 26.35
N SER A 63 29.33 20.86 27.14
CA SER A 63 28.70 20.75 28.47
C SER A 63 27.23 21.20 28.54
N ARG A 64 26.59 21.55 27.42
CA ARG A 64 25.31 22.28 27.39
C ARG A 64 24.14 21.39 26.98
N PRO A 65 22.98 21.46 27.65
CA PRO A 65 21.77 20.80 27.19
C PRO A 65 21.35 21.33 25.80
N ILE A 66 21.12 20.44 24.83
CA ILE A 66 20.59 20.83 23.51
C ILE A 66 19.07 20.72 23.52
N VAL A 67 18.39 21.76 23.04
CA VAL A 67 16.93 21.84 22.93
C VAL A 67 16.55 22.06 21.47
N PHE A 68 16.11 20.98 20.82
CA PHE A 68 15.39 21.06 19.56
C PHE A 68 13.94 21.49 19.83
N TRP A 69 13.43 22.49 19.09
CA TRP A 69 12.07 23.01 19.27
C TRP A 69 11.40 23.38 17.93
N SER A 70 10.09 23.57 17.94
CA SER A 70 9.28 24.03 16.80
C SER A 70 8.23 25.05 17.22
N ARG A 71 7.60 25.70 16.24
CA ARG A 71 6.44 26.58 16.47
C ARG A 71 5.33 25.83 17.23
N ALA A 72 4.58 26.57 18.04
CA ALA A 72 3.58 26.00 18.95
C ALA A 72 2.32 25.41 18.27
N ASP A 73 2.19 25.49 16.94
CA ASP A 73 1.03 24.97 16.23
C ASP A 73 1.05 23.42 16.15
N PRO A 74 -0.13 22.76 16.07
CA PRO A 74 -0.19 21.29 16.07
C PRO A 74 0.51 20.58 14.91
N LYS A 75 0.77 21.25 13.78
CA LYS A 75 1.42 20.65 12.59
C LYS A 75 2.93 20.68 12.73
N SER A 76 3.52 21.83 13.07
CA SER A 76 4.97 21.98 13.30
C SER A 76 5.43 21.09 14.47
N ARG A 77 4.63 21.01 15.53
CA ARG A 77 4.85 20.08 16.66
C ARG A 77 4.87 18.61 16.22
N ALA A 78 3.92 18.20 15.37
CA ALA A 78 3.85 16.82 14.86
C ALA A 78 5.05 16.48 13.97
N ASN A 79 5.44 17.38 13.06
CA ASN A 79 6.63 17.20 12.20
C ASN A 79 7.92 17.09 13.02
N ALA A 80 8.16 18.02 13.95
CA ALA A 80 9.37 18.02 14.78
C ALA A 80 9.47 16.76 15.67
N ALA A 81 8.38 16.40 16.35
CA ALA A 81 8.31 15.18 17.16
C ALA A 81 8.56 13.92 16.32
N CYS A 82 7.93 13.84 15.13
CA CYS A 82 8.10 12.71 14.23
C CYS A 82 9.52 12.59 13.68
N MET A 83 10.11 13.71 13.25
CA MET A 83 11.48 13.74 12.71
C MET A 83 12.51 13.34 13.76
N LEU A 84 12.38 13.83 15.00
CA LEU A 84 13.26 13.42 16.11
C LEU A 84 13.09 11.94 16.47
N ALA A 85 11.86 11.43 16.51
CA ALA A 85 11.63 10.00 16.76
C ALA A 85 12.17 9.11 15.63
N CYS A 86 12.04 9.53 14.36
CA CYS A 86 12.65 8.85 13.21
C CYS A 86 14.19 8.90 13.24
N TYR A 87 14.79 10.01 13.68
CA TYR A 87 16.23 10.12 13.93
C TYR A 87 16.70 9.08 14.96
N MET A 88 15.97 8.96 16.09
CA MET A 88 16.33 7.99 17.13
C MET A 88 16.22 6.54 16.64
N VAL A 89 15.17 6.20 15.88
CA VAL A 89 14.98 4.85 15.33
C VAL A 89 16.00 4.50 14.24
N LEU A 90 16.19 5.37 13.25
CA LEU A 90 17.04 5.07 12.11
C LEU A 90 18.52 5.16 12.47
N ILE A 91 18.96 6.28 13.03
CA ILE A 91 20.37 6.62 13.21
C ILE A 91 20.88 6.15 14.57
N GLN A 92 20.15 6.43 15.66
CA GLN A 92 20.54 5.99 17.01
C GLN A 92 20.13 4.52 17.31
N SER A 93 19.42 3.86 16.39
CA SER A 93 18.94 2.48 16.52
C SER A 93 18.10 2.18 17.77
N TRP A 94 17.32 3.17 18.24
CA TRP A 94 16.36 2.97 19.32
C TRP A 94 15.17 2.13 18.85
N PRO A 95 14.59 1.26 19.71
CA PRO A 95 13.31 0.63 19.43
C PRO A 95 12.17 1.66 19.50
N PRO A 96 11.11 1.54 18.68
CA PRO A 96 10.03 2.52 18.58
C PRO A 96 9.43 2.98 19.92
N HIS A 97 9.23 2.07 20.87
CA HIS A 97 8.61 2.40 22.16
C HIS A 97 9.46 3.38 23.01
N LEU A 98 10.80 3.40 22.88
CA LEU A 98 11.64 4.38 23.57
C LEU A 98 11.63 5.73 22.85
N ALA A 99 11.57 5.75 21.52
CA ALA A 99 11.46 6.98 20.73
C ALA A 99 10.08 7.66 20.89
N LEU A 100 9.03 6.88 21.15
CA LEU A 100 7.65 7.36 21.32
C LEU A 100 7.28 7.73 22.76
N ALA A 101 7.93 7.13 23.77
CA ALA A 101 7.60 7.38 25.18
C ALA A 101 7.62 8.88 25.59
N PRO A 102 8.59 9.72 25.16
CA PRO A 102 8.61 11.15 25.50
C PRO A 102 7.48 11.99 24.89
N ILE A 103 6.78 11.47 23.86
CA ILE A 103 5.71 12.17 23.15
C ILE A 103 4.31 11.54 23.36
N ALA A 104 4.23 10.47 24.16
CA ALA A 104 2.96 9.86 24.55
C ALA A 104 2.19 10.76 25.52
N GLN A 105 0.87 10.91 25.28
CA GLN A 105 -0.04 11.72 26.11
C GLN A 105 0.36 13.21 26.28
N VAL A 106 1.14 13.77 25.34
CA VAL A 106 1.44 15.20 25.31
C VAL A 106 0.17 16.02 25.02
N ASP A 107 -0.09 17.02 25.85
CA ASP A 107 -1.20 17.98 25.72
C ASP A 107 -0.66 19.39 25.38
N PRO A 108 -1.22 20.12 24.38
CA PRO A 108 -2.19 19.67 23.39
C PRO A 108 -1.66 18.51 22.52
N PRO A 109 -2.52 17.61 22.01
CA PRO A 109 -2.09 16.50 21.17
C PRO A 109 -1.37 16.95 19.89
N LEU A 110 -0.62 16.02 19.29
CA LEU A 110 0.00 16.20 17.98
C LEU A 110 -1.04 15.98 16.87
N MET A 111 -1.00 16.79 15.80
CA MET A 111 -1.92 16.64 14.67
C MET A 111 -1.59 15.36 13.86
N PRO A 112 -2.57 14.47 13.59
CA PRO A 112 -2.37 13.35 12.67
C PRO A 112 -2.10 13.82 11.24
N PHE A 113 -1.22 13.12 10.53
CA PHE A 113 -0.89 13.39 9.13
C PHE A 113 -2.03 12.94 8.22
N ARG A 114 -2.59 13.90 7.45
CA ARG A 114 -3.62 13.63 6.43
C ARG A 114 -3.00 13.32 5.06
N ASP A 115 -3.86 13.03 4.09
CA ASP A 115 -3.47 12.81 2.70
C ASP A 115 -3.33 14.10 1.87
N ALA A 116 -2.71 13.95 0.70
CA ALA A 116 -2.53 14.98 -0.33
C ALA A 116 -3.76 15.20 -1.24
N GLY A 117 -4.93 14.69 -0.85
CA GLY A 117 -6.16 14.77 -1.62
C GLY A 117 -6.87 16.12 -1.53
N TYR A 118 -7.67 16.40 -2.57
CA TYR A 118 -8.59 17.56 -2.59
C TYR A 118 -9.85 17.35 -1.75
N SER A 119 -10.16 16.10 -1.38
CA SER A 119 -11.28 15.74 -0.50
C SER A 119 -11.04 16.19 0.96
N GLN A 120 -12.11 16.18 1.75
CA GLN A 120 -11.97 16.20 3.21
C GLN A 120 -11.24 14.94 3.68
N ALA A 121 -10.43 15.08 4.73
CA ALA A 121 -9.68 13.95 5.27
C ALA A 121 -10.60 13.06 6.12
N ASP A 122 -10.68 11.78 5.76
CA ASP A 122 -11.41 10.72 6.46
C ASP A 122 -10.47 9.62 7.02
N TYR A 123 -9.16 9.83 6.87
CA TYR A 123 -8.07 8.95 7.31
C TYR A 123 -6.92 9.81 7.84
N GLY A 124 -6.27 9.38 8.93
CA GLY A 124 -5.16 10.12 9.54
C GLY A 124 -4.13 9.18 10.16
N LEU A 125 -2.85 9.43 9.87
CA LEU A 125 -1.72 8.65 10.36
C LEU A 125 -1.08 9.34 11.56
N THR A 126 -0.72 8.59 12.59
CA THR A 126 -0.08 9.14 13.80
C THR A 126 1.44 9.11 13.69
N VAL A 127 2.13 9.81 14.60
CA VAL A 127 3.60 9.70 14.72
C VAL A 127 4.03 8.26 15.03
N GLN A 128 3.21 7.48 15.75
CA GLN A 128 3.49 6.06 16.01
C GLN A 128 3.55 5.26 14.70
N ASP A 129 2.64 5.50 13.77
CA ASP A 129 2.57 4.76 12.51
C ASP A 129 3.77 5.05 11.60
N VAL A 130 4.24 6.32 11.58
CA VAL A 130 5.47 6.70 10.89
C VAL A 130 6.69 6.04 11.54
N VAL A 131 6.81 6.11 12.86
CA VAL A 131 7.98 5.55 13.59
C VAL A 131 8.04 4.03 13.47
N TYR A 132 6.92 3.31 13.57
CA TYR A 132 6.88 1.86 13.35
C TYR A 132 7.08 1.46 11.88
N GLY A 133 6.53 2.22 10.92
CA GLY A 133 6.72 1.96 9.50
C GLY A 133 8.17 2.17 9.06
N VAL A 134 8.80 3.26 9.51
CA VAL A 134 10.21 3.57 9.26
C VAL A 134 11.14 2.56 9.97
N TRP A 135 10.83 2.17 11.21
CA TRP A 135 11.55 1.10 11.91
C TRP A 135 11.48 -0.23 11.15
N LYS A 136 10.27 -0.73 10.84
CA LYS A 136 10.09 -2.00 10.13
C LYS A 136 10.74 -1.98 8.75
N ALA A 137 10.75 -0.83 8.06
CA ALA A 137 11.45 -0.67 6.81
C ALA A 137 12.98 -0.78 6.93
N LYS A 138 13.57 -0.34 8.05
CA LYS A 138 15.00 -0.60 8.35
C LYS A 138 15.24 -2.10 8.62
N GLU A 139 14.47 -2.72 9.51
CA GLU A 139 14.66 -4.14 9.88
C GLU A 139 14.47 -5.10 8.67
N GLU A 140 13.51 -4.83 7.78
CA GLU A 140 13.26 -5.63 6.56
C GLU A 140 14.15 -5.23 5.36
N GLY A 141 15.12 -4.32 5.53
CA GLY A 141 16.03 -3.87 4.47
C GLY A 141 15.37 -3.06 3.34
N CYS A 142 14.16 -2.53 3.58
CA CYS A 142 13.46 -1.62 2.66
C CYS A 142 13.99 -0.18 2.71
N CYS A 143 14.65 0.21 3.79
CA CYS A 143 15.30 1.51 3.97
C CYS A 143 16.76 1.31 4.39
N ALA A 144 17.71 1.87 3.64
CA ALA A 144 19.14 1.76 3.90
C ALA A 144 19.79 3.15 3.80
N LEU A 145 20.18 3.73 4.94
CA LEU A 145 20.79 5.07 4.99
C LEU A 145 22.26 5.09 4.54
N ASP A 146 22.98 3.98 4.69
CA ASP A 146 24.42 3.88 4.42
C ASP A 146 24.78 4.22 2.96
N ASN A 147 23.84 4.02 2.04
CA ASN A 147 23.96 4.32 0.61
C ASN A 147 22.97 5.40 0.15
N PHE A 148 22.44 6.23 1.07
CA PHE A 148 21.51 7.30 0.72
C PHE A 148 22.23 8.55 0.21
N ASP A 149 22.08 8.83 -1.08
CA ASP A 149 22.56 10.04 -1.73
C ASP A 149 21.48 11.13 -1.69
N LEU A 150 21.74 12.20 -0.94
CA LEU A 150 20.84 13.35 -0.78
C LEU A 150 20.73 14.19 -2.07
N ASP A 151 21.84 14.36 -2.79
CA ASP A 151 21.88 15.18 -4.01
C ASP A 151 21.20 14.44 -5.17
N GLU A 152 21.29 13.11 -5.24
CA GLU A 152 20.44 12.27 -6.13
C GLU A 152 18.96 12.48 -5.81
N TYR A 153 18.59 12.38 -4.53
CA TYR A 153 17.21 12.43 -4.08
C TYR A 153 16.55 13.80 -4.39
N GLU A 154 17.17 14.89 -3.95
CA GLU A 154 16.68 16.27 -4.18
C GLU A 154 16.83 16.73 -5.63
N ARG A 155 17.68 16.06 -6.43
CA ARG A 155 17.67 16.24 -7.88
C ARG A 155 16.44 15.62 -8.50
N PHE A 156 16.19 14.34 -8.30
CA PHE A 156 15.23 13.59 -9.10
C PHE A 156 13.78 13.68 -8.63
N GLU A 157 13.52 14.11 -7.39
CA GLU A 157 12.16 14.45 -6.96
C GLU A 157 11.54 15.63 -7.74
N ARG A 158 12.37 16.44 -8.43
CA ARG A 158 11.89 17.61 -9.17
C ARG A 158 11.29 17.24 -10.52
N VAL A 159 10.22 17.95 -10.89
CA VAL A 159 9.51 17.81 -12.16
C VAL A 159 10.39 18.12 -13.38
N ASP A 160 11.39 19.00 -13.27
CA ASP A 160 12.35 19.28 -14.35
C ASP A 160 13.41 18.18 -14.53
N GLN A 161 13.54 17.25 -13.57
CA GLN A 161 14.52 16.16 -13.61
C GLN A 161 13.90 14.77 -13.78
N GLY A 162 12.61 14.58 -13.50
CA GLY A 162 11.91 13.31 -13.72
C GLY A 162 10.72 13.05 -12.79
N ASP A 163 10.63 13.75 -11.65
CA ASP A 163 9.67 13.51 -10.57
C ASP A 163 9.59 12.02 -10.16
N PHE A 164 10.69 11.54 -9.57
CA PHE A 164 10.79 10.17 -9.07
C PHE A 164 11.61 10.03 -7.79
N ASN A 165 11.28 9.00 -6.99
CA ASN A 165 12.05 8.59 -5.82
C ASN A 165 12.13 7.06 -5.74
N TRP A 166 13.20 6.55 -5.14
CA TRP A 166 13.24 5.16 -4.65
C TRP A 166 12.37 5.04 -3.40
N VAL A 167 11.43 4.09 -3.42
CA VAL A 167 10.58 3.74 -2.26
C VAL A 167 11.20 2.60 -1.47
N THR A 168 11.88 1.67 -2.15
CA THR A 168 12.78 0.66 -1.57
C THR A 168 13.91 0.37 -2.58
N PRO A 169 14.97 -0.39 -2.23
CA PRO A 169 15.99 -0.84 -3.19
C PRO A 169 15.50 -1.60 -4.44
N HIS A 170 14.20 -1.93 -4.51
CA HIS A 170 13.58 -2.66 -5.62
C HIS A 170 12.47 -1.89 -6.34
N PHE A 171 11.92 -0.82 -5.74
CA PHE A 171 10.80 -0.06 -6.29
C PHE A 171 11.13 1.43 -6.42
N LEU A 172 10.99 1.94 -7.63
CA LEU A 172 11.01 3.37 -7.95
C LEU A 172 9.59 3.83 -8.30
N ALA A 173 9.13 4.89 -7.66
CA ALA A 173 7.84 5.53 -7.95
C ALA A 173 8.09 6.83 -8.70
N PHE A 174 7.40 7.02 -9.83
CA PHE A 174 7.59 8.20 -10.69
C PHE A 174 6.28 8.74 -11.28
N ALA A 175 6.27 10.00 -11.71
CA ALA A 175 5.21 10.56 -12.53
C ALA A 175 5.29 10.06 -13.99
N SER A 176 4.18 10.16 -14.74
CA SER A 176 4.18 9.75 -16.14
C SER A 176 5.03 10.71 -16.98
N PRO A 177 6.02 10.22 -17.76
CA PRO A 177 6.62 11.00 -18.84
C PRO A 177 5.56 11.51 -19.82
N GLN A 178 5.89 12.58 -20.52
CA GLN A 178 5.03 13.22 -21.52
C GLN A 178 5.83 13.46 -22.80
N HIS A 179 5.47 12.75 -23.87
CA HIS A 179 6.13 12.84 -25.18
C HIS A 179 5.18 12.38 -26.28
N THR A 180 5.28 12.97 -27.47
CA THR A 180 4.45 12.59 -28.63
C THR A 180 5.35 12.15 -29.79
N PRO A 181 4.96 11.11 -30.56
CA PRO A 181 3.71 10.35 -30.49
C PRO A 181 3.63 9.36 -29.30
N VAL A 182 2.41 9.07 -28.84
CA VAL A 182 2.15 8.14 -27.72
C VAL A 182 1.94 6.68 -28.14
N ALA A 183 1.78 6.42 -29.44
CA ALA A 183 1.53 5.08 -29.97
C ALA A 183 2.76 4.17 -29.83
N ARG A 184 2.57 2.89 -29.51
CA ARG A 184 3.64 1.89 -29.49
C ARG A 184 4.17 1.68 -30.91
N VAL A 185 5.48 1.75 -31.09
CA VAL A 185 6.15 1.56 -32.37
C VAL A 185 6.31 0.06 -32.63
N SER A 186 6.09 -0.39 -33.88
CA SER A 186 6.27 -1.80 -34.26
C SER A 186 7.75 -2.12 -34.43
N GLU A 187 8.22 -3.22 -33.84
CA GLU A 187 9.61 -3.69 -33.93
C GLU A 187 10.10 -3.88 -35.39
N SER A 188 9.17 -4.17 -36.31
CA SER A 188 9.40 -4.32 -37.74
C SER A 188 9.48 -3.02 -38.55
N SER A 189 9.33 -1.85 -37.93
CA SER A 189 9.24 -0.55 -38.62
C SER A 189 10.54 0.25 -38.57
N GLU A 190 10.79 1.07 -39.58
CA GLU A 190 11.93 2.01 -39.62
C GLU A 190 11.94 2.97 -38.41
N ALA A 191 10.76 3.34 -37.92
CA ALA A 191 10.60 4.14 -36.71
C ALA A 191 11.17 3.43 -35.46
N TRP A 192 11.17 2.10 -35.39
CA TRP A 192 11.84 1.34 -34.31
C TRP A 192 13.35 1.19 -34.55
N ALA A 193 13.78 1.12 -35.81
CA ALA A 193 15.20 1.19 -36.15
C ALA A 193 15.83 2.51 -35.66
N ALA A 194 15.07 3.62 -35.75
CA ALA A 194 15.47 4.97 -35.32
C ALA A 194 15.28 5.30 -33.83
N LEU A 195 14.73 4.40 -33.00
CA LEU A 195 14.65 4.61 -31.55
C LEU A 195 16.04 4.52 -30.89
N PRO A 196 16.34 5.36 -29.88
CA PRO A 196 17.61 5.32 -29.17
C PRO A 196 17.77 4.01 -28.38
N LYS A 197 18.90 3.34 -28.58
CA LYS A 197 19.29 2.05 -27.97
C LYS A 197 20.49 2.18 -27.04
N THR A 198 21.22 3.28 -27.11
CA THR A 198 22.30 3.62 -26.18
C THR A 198 22.03 4.93 -25.43
N LEU A 199 22.67 5.12 -24.28
CA LEU A 199 22.51 6.33 -23.47
C LEU A 199 22.97 7.60 -24.20
N ALA A 200 24.01 7.49 -25.05
CA ALA A 200 24.45 8.60 -25.90
C ALA A 200 23.39 8.99 -26.94
N GLU A 201 22.64 8.03 -27.50
CA GLU A 201 21.51 8.32 -28.39
C GLU A 201 20.32 8.92 -27.66
N VAL A 202 20.06 8.52 -26.40
CA VAL A 202 19.02 9.13 -25.55
C VAL A 202 19.35 10.59 -25.27
N ASP A 203 20.59 10.89 -24.88
CA ASP A 203 21.03 12.27 -24.61
C ASP A 203 21.06 13.13 -25.88
N ALA A 204 21.55 12.59 -27.01
CA ALA A 204 21.53 13.28 -28.30
C ALA A 204 20.12 13.43 -28.92
N HIS A 205 19.10 12.73 -28.39
CA HIS A 205 17.78 12.66 -29.04
C HIS A 205 17.11 14.05 -29.13
N PRO A 206 16.73 14.54 -30.33
CA PRO A 206 16.35 15.94 -30.52
C PRO A 206 14.97 16.29 -29.96
N THR A 207 14.04 15.34 -29.87
CA THR A 207 12.64 15.61 -29.44
C THR A 207 12.28 15.08 -28.06
N LEU A 208 13.19 14.42 -27.33
CA LEU A 208 12.88 13.91 -25.99
C LEU A 208 13.07 15.02 -24.95
N PRO A 209 12.06 15.33 -24.11
CA PRO A 209 12.23 16.28 -23.01
C PRO A 209 13.27 15.80 -22.00
N GLN A 210 14.03 16.72 -21.40
CA GLN A 210 15.07 16.37 -20.43
C GLN A 210 14.59 15.50 -19.25
N PRO A 211 13.40 15.72 -18.64
CA PRO A 211 12.89 14.81 -17.61
C PRO A 211 12.76 13.35 -18.07
N PHE A 212 12.41 13.13 -19.35
CA PHE A 212 12.27 11.79 -19.90
C PHE A 212 13.63 11.18 -20.27
N LYS A 213 14.59 11.98 -20.77
CA LYS A 213 15.99 11.55 -20.97
C LYS A 213 16.60 11.07 -19.65
N ASN A 214 16.48 11.87 -18.59
CA ASN A 214 16.93 11.53 -17.24
C ASN A 214 16.31 10.22 -16.74
N VAL A 215 14.99 10.04 -16.88
CA VAL A 215 14.28 8.80 -16.51
C VAL A 215 14.81 7.59 -17.27
N LEU A 216 14.99 7.70 -18.59
CA LEU A 216 15.52 6.60 -19.42
C LEU A 216 16.96 6.23 -19.01
N GLN A 217 17.82 7.23 -18.81
CA GLN A 217 19.20 7.05 -18.36
C GLN A 217 19.27 6.36 -16.99
N HIS A 218 18.59 6.93 -15.98
CA HIS A 218 18.60 6.43 -14.61
C HIS A 218 18.08 4.99 -14.52
N PHE A 219 17.08 4.63 -15.34
CA PHE A 219 16.50 3.28 -15.31
C PHE A 219 17.46 2.24 -15.88
N SER A 220 18.18 2.56 -16.97
CA SER A 220 19.24 1.70 -17.50
C SER A 220 20.41 1.56 -16.53
N GLU A 221 20.87 2.65 -15.92
CA GLU A 221 21.98 2.67 -14.96
C GLU A 221 21.64 1.91 -13.66
N ARG A 222 20.42 2.08 -13.13
CA ARG A 222 19.97 1.47 -11.86
C ARG A 222 19.24 0.14 -12.02
N ASN A 223 19.52 -0.58 -13.12
CA ASN A 223 19.12 -1.97 -13.32
C ASN A 223 17.58 -2.19 -13.26
N ILE A 224 16.79 -1.20 -13.67
CA ILE A 224 15.33 -1.36 -13.86
C ILE A 224 15.12 -2.34 -15.03
N GLY A 225 14.35 -3.40 -14.80
CA GLY A 225 13.98 -4.37 -15.85
C GLY A 225 12.50 -4.39 -16.19
N LEU A 226 11.68 -3.63 -15.46
CA LEU A 226 10.23 -3.55 -15.65
C LEU A 226 9.72 -2.14 -15.35
N VAL A 227 8.99 -1.56 -16.29
CA VAL A 227 8.15 -0.37 -16.12
C VAL A 227 6.68 -0.80 -16.11
N VAL A 228 5.92 -0.39 -15.10
CA VAL A 228 4.47 -0.61 -15.02
C VAL A 228 3.72 0.72 -15.10
N ARG A 229 2.86 0.86 -16.11
CA ARG A 229 2.03 2.05 -16.35
C ARG A 229 0.59 1.84 -15.89
N LEU A 230 0.10 2.74 -15.06
CA LEU A 230 -1.24 2.69 -14.45
C LEU A 230 -2.22 3.73 -15.00
N ASN A 231 -1.75 4.64 -15.87
CA ASN A 231 -2.55 5.69 -16.52
C ASN A 231 -2.62 5.53 -18.04
N SER A 232 -3.54 6.26 -18.67
CA SER A 232 -3.62 6.41 -20.13
C SER A 232 -2.27 6.82 -20.75
N PRO A 233 -1.91 6.34 -21.95
CA PRO A 233 -0.61 6.62 -22.57
C PRO A 233 -0.37 8.13 -22.79
N LEU A 234 0.68 8.65 -22.18
CA LEU A 234 1.21 10.01 -22.41
C LEU A 234 2.58 10.01 -23.11
N TYR A 235 3.09 8.83 -23.46
CA TYR A 235 4.35 8.57 -24.14
C TYR A 235 4.33 7.18 -24.80
N SER A 236 5.15 6.96 -25.82
CA SER A 236 5.33 5.63 -26.43
C SER A 236 6.16 4.71 -25.54
N PRO A 237 5.68 3.51 -25.16
CA PRO A 237 6.44 2.58 -24.32
C PRO A 237 7.73 2.10 -24.99
N SER A 238 7.82 2.19 -26.32
CA SER A 238 8.94 1.70 -27.12
C SER A 238 10.29 2.33 -26.79
N PHE A 239 10.33 3.54 -26.19
CA PHE A 239 11.59 4.12 -25.70
C PHE A 239 12.22 3.31 -24.55
N PHE A 240 11.41 2.69 -23.68
CA PHE A 240 11.93 1.77 -22.66
C PHE A 240 12.30 0.41 -23.28
N GLU A 241 11.47 -0.08 -24.19
CA GLU A 241 11.63 -1.39 -24.81
C GLU A 241 12.88 -1.46 -25.71
N ALA A 242 13.23 -0.37 -26.41
CA ALA A 242 14.45 -0.23 -27.20
C ALA A 242 15.74 -0.27 -26.34
N LEU A 243 15.65 0.15 -25.07
CA LEU A 243 16.72 0.02 -24.07
C LEU A 243 16.69 -1.34 -23.33
N GLY A 244 15.89 -2.30 -23.80
CA GLY A 244 15.76 -3.63 -23.20
C GLY A 244 14.93 -3.69 -21.90
N ILE A 245 14.27 -2.58 -21.53
CA ILE A 245 13.44 -2.50 -20.32
C ILE A 245 12.01 -2.92 -20.67
N ARG A 246 11.49 -3.96 -20.00
CA ARG A 246 10.14 -4.46 -20.28
C ARG A 246 9.09 -3.43 -19.86
N HIS A 247 8.16 -3.11 -20.75
CA HIS A 247 6.98 -2.30 -20.41
C HIS A 247 5.75 -3.19 -20.13
N LEU A 248 4.83 -2.72 -19.28
CA LEU A 248 3.52 -3.33 -19.08
C LEU A 248 2.45 -2.30 -18.69
N ASP A 249 1.35 -2.31 -19.44
CA ASP A 249 0.13 -1.58 -19.07
C ASP A 249 -0.72 -2.38 -18.06
N MET A 250 -1.04 -1.75 -16.93
CA MET A 250 -1.96 -2.22 -15.89
C MET A 250 -2.89 -1.07 -15.47
N ILE A 251 -3.51 -0.45 -16.49
CA ILE A 251 -4.22 0.83 -16.38
C ILE A 251 -5.56 0.68 -15.63
N PHE A 252 -5.82 1.59 -14.70
CA PHE A 252 -7.12 1.77 -14.04
C PHE A 252 -7.40 3.25 -13.74
N GLU A 253 -8.66 3.60 -13.49
CA GLU A 253 -9.14 4.99 -13.43
C GLU A 253 -8.54 5.81 -12.26
N ASP A 254 -8.35 7.11 -12.46
CA ASP A 254 -7.69 7.96 -11.46
C ASP A 254 -8.52 8.14 -10.18
N GLY A 255 -7.86 8.24 -9.03
CA GLY A 255 -8.52 8.26 -7.71
C GLY A 255 -9.18 6.94 -7.27
N THR A 256 -9.43 6.00 -8.18
CA THR A 256 -10.03 4.68 -7.85
C THR A 256 -9.03 3.71 -7.22
N CYS A 257 -9.52 2.55 -6.77
CA CYS A 257 -8.72 1.48 -6.16
C CYS A 257 -8.60 0.27 -7.11
N PRO A 258 -7.44 -0.41 -7.20
CA PRO A 258 -7.23 -1.49 -8.15
C PRO A 258 -8.01 -2.76 -7.77
N PRO A 259 -8.64 -3.48 -8.73
CA PRO A 259 -9.25 -4.77 -8.46
C PRO A 259 -8.23 -5.79 -7.96
N LEU A 260 -8.60 -6.65 -7.00
CA LEU A 260 -7.69 -7.62 -6.39
C LEU A 260 -7.02 -8.60 -7.39
N SER A 261 -7.69 -8.90 -8.51
CA SER A 261 -7.09 -9.66 -9.62
C SER A 261 -5.90 -8.93 -10.27
N THR A 262 -5.98 -7.61 -10.41
CA THR A 262 -4.90 -6.74 -10.88
C THR A 262 -3.77 -6.67 -9.86
N VAL A 263 -4.11 -6.60 -8.56
CA VAL A 263 -3.12 -6.62 -7.47
C VAL A 263 -2.37 -7.95 -7.41
N ARG A 264 -3.05 -9.10 -7.43
CA ARG A 264 -2.39 -10.43 -7.42
C ARG A 264 -1.53 -10.65 -8.68
N LYS A 265 -1.95 -10.12 -9.85
CA LYS A 265 -1.13 -10.09 -11.07
C LYS A 265 0.14 -9.26 -10.88
N PHE A 266 0.03 -8.06 -10.30
CA PHE A 266 1.18 -7.19 -10.03
C PHE A 266 2.15 -7.85 -9.04
N ILE A 267 1.64 -8.38 -7.92
CA ILE A 267 2.45 -9.00 -6.87
C ILE A 267 3.27 -10.17 -7.42
N ARG A 268 2.65 -11.08 -8.20
CA ARG A 268 3.35 -12.22 -8.80
C ARG A 268 4.44 -11.77 -9.78
N LEU A 269 4.14 -10.80 -10.65
CA LEU A 269 5.10 -10.25 -11.61
C LEU A 269 6.27 -9.53 -10.92
N ALA A 270 5.99 -8.78 -9.86
CA ALA A 270 6.99 -8.07 -9.09
C ALA A 270 7.89 -9.06 -8.32
N HIS A 271 7.31 -10.07 -7.68
CA HIS A 271 8.05 -11.10 -6.97
C HIS A 271 8.97 -11.88 -7.90
N GLU A 272 8.50 -12.26 -9.10
CA GLU A 272 9.32 -12.89 -10.15
C GLU A 272 10.48 -11.98 -10.59
N THR A 273 10.20 -10.69 -10.85
CA THR A 273 11.19 -9.75 -11.38
C THR A 273 12.31 -9.46 -10.37
N ILE A 274 11.95 -9.30 -9.09
CA ILE A 274 12.89 -9.08 -8.00
C ILE A 274 13.65 -10.37 -7.66
N THR A 275 12.93 -11.47 -7.37
CA THR A 275 13.56 -12.66 -6.78
C THR A 275 14.25 -13.56 -7.80
N VAL A 276 13.70 -13.70 -9.01
CA VAL A 276 14.26 -14.58 -10.06
C VAL A 276 15.14 -13.79 -11.02
N LYS A 277 14.65 -12.66 -11.56
CA LYS A 277 15.36 -11.90 -12.61
C LYS A 277 16.41 -10.92 -12.07
N LYS A 278 16.42 -10.66 -10.76
CA LYS A 278 17.33 -9.69 -10.10
C LYS A 278 17.29 -8.31 -10.76
N LYS A 279 16.07 -7.85 -11.10
CA LYS A 279 15.81 -6.55 -11.72
C LYS A 279 14.91 -5.70 -10.82
N ASN A 280 15.16 -4.40 -10.85
CA ASN A 280 14.36 -3.42 -10.14
C ASN A 280 13.12 -3.02 -10.98
N ILE A 281 12.13 -2.40 -10.35
CA ILE A 281 10.82 -2.11 -10.94
C ILE A 281 10.49 -0.63 -10.79
N ALA A 282 10.13 0.03 -11.88
CA ALA A 282 9.58 1.38 -11.87
C ALA A 282 8.05 1.33 -12.07
N VAL A 283 7.29 2.06 -11.26
CA VAL A 283 5.82 2.09 -11.33
C VAL A 283 5.31 3.53 -11.36
N HIS A 284 4.49 3.85 -12.36
CA HIS A 284 3.90 5.19 -12.46
C HIS A 284 2.39 5.17 -12.71
N CYS A 285 1.74 6.21 -12.20
CA CYS A 285 0.46 6.69 -12.68
C CYS A 285 0.67 8.11 -13.25
N LYS A 286 -0.34 8.99 -13.21
CA LYS A 286 -0.18 10.38 -13.64
C LYS A 286 0.94 11.11 -12.87
N ALA A 287 0.93 11.03 -11.54
CA ALA A 287 1.88 11.71 -10.64
C ALA A 287 2.71 10.76 -9.74
N GLY A 288 2.61 9.44 -9.94
CA GLY A 288 3.35 8.46 -9.13
C GLY A 288 2.91 8.29 -7.67
N LEU A 289 1.80 8.92 -7.26
CA LEU A 289 1.37 8.97 -5.84
C LEU A 289 0.33 7.89 -5.48
N GLY A 290 -0.94 8.16 -5.79
CA GLY A 290 -2.07 7.34 -5.33
C GLY A 290 -2.07 5.90 -5.87
N ARG A 291 -2.44 5.74 -7.16
CA ARG A 291 -2.51 4.43 -7.85
C ARG A 291 -1.22 3.61 -7.77
N THR A 292 -0.06 4.28 -7.82
CA THR A 292 1.26 3.67 -7.64
C THR A 292 1.42 3.10 -6.22
N GLY A 293 1.10 3.89 -5.20
CA GLY A 293 1.15 3.47 -3.80
C GLY A 293 0.21 2.31 -3.47
N CYS A 294 -0.95 2.19 -4.14
CA CYS A 294 -1.82 1.03 -3.98
C CYS A 294 -1.12 -0.29 -4.31
N LEU A 295 -0.35 -0.33 -5.41
CA LEU A 295 0.31 -1.57 -5.87
C LEU A 295 1.64 -1.83 -5.15
N ILE A 296 2.46 -0.80 -4.95
CA ILE A 296 3.71 -0.92 -4.18
C ILE A 296 3.38 -1.29 -2.73
N GLY A 297 2.45 -0.59 -2.08
CA GLY A 297 2.02 -0.86 -0.71
C GLY A 297 1.45 -2.27 -0.53
N ALA A 298 0.61 -2.75 -1.46
CA ALA A 298 0.09 -4.11 -1.42
C ALA A 298 1.19 -5.18 -1.54
N TYR A 299 2.20 -4.98 -2.40
CA TYR A 299 3.37 -5.87 -2.47
C TYR A 299 4.19 -5.86 -1.18
N LEU A 300 4.43 -4.68 -0.60
CA LEU A 300 5.25 -4.56 0.61
C LEU A 300 4.52 -5.14 1.84
N ILE A 301 3.20 -4.98 1.96
CA ILE A 301 2.38 -5.70 2.95
C ILE A 301 2.51 -7.23 2.75
N TYR A 302 2.33 -7.73 1.52
CA TYR A 302 2.47 -9.15 1.17
C TYR A 302 3.84 -9.70 1.58
N ARG A 303 4.93 -9.05 1.18
CA ARG A 303 6.29 -9.59 1.37
C ARG A 303 6.83 -9.37 2.78
N HIS A 304 6.54 -8.24 3.42
CA HIS A 304 7.23 -7.79 4.64
C HIS A 304 6.31 -7.60 5.86
N GLY A 305 5.01 -7.90 5.77
CA GLY A 305 4.12 -7.92 6.94
C GLY A 305 3.87 -6.55 7.59
N PHE A 306 3.96 -5.47 6.81
CA PHE A 306 3.51 -4.15 7.24
C PHE A 306 2.00 -4.12 7.55
N THR A 307 1.57 -3.21 8.42
CA THR A 307 0.18 -2.71 8.45
C THR A 307 -0.04 -1.71 7.31
N ALA A 308 -1.29 -1.34 7.04
CA ALA A 308 -1.57 -0.28 6.08
C ALA A 308 -1.02 1.08 6.54
N ASP A 309 -1.15 1.39 7.83
CA ASP A 309 -0.73 2.66 8.42
C ASP A 309 0.79 2.83 8.40
N GLU A 310 1.52 1.77 8.79
CA GLU A 310 2.97 1.70 8.67
C GLU A 310 3.44 1.90 7.23
N ILE A 311 2.83 1.21 6.25
CA ILE A 311 3.33 1.25 4.87
C ILE A 311 2.97 2.55 4.15
N ILE A 312 1.79 3.13 4.39
CA ILE A 312 1.46 4.46 3.84
C ILE A 312 2.41 5.50 4.45
N SER A 313 2.70 5.41 5.75
CA SER A 313 3.63 6.31 6.42
C SER A 313 5.06 6.19 5.89
N PHE A 314 5.58 4.96 5.75
CA PHE A 314 6.90 4.73 5.15
C PHE A 314 6.97 5.18 3.69
N MET A 315 5.95 4.88 2.87
CA MET A 315 5.91 5.36 1.49
C MET A 315 5.89 6.88 1.42
N ARG A 316 5.16 7.58 2.31
CA ARG A 316 5.17 9.06 2.40
C ARG A 316 6.50 9.62 2.92
N PHE A 317 7.20 8.91 3.79
CA PHE A 317 8.55 9.26 4.26
C PHE A 317 9.60 9.13 3.14
N MET A 318 9.41 8.23 2.17
CA MET A 318 10.29 8.11 1.00
C MET A 318 9.87 9.01 -0.18
N ARG A 319 8.55 9.20 -0.40
CA ARG A 319 7.96 10.07 -1.42
C ARG A 319 6.63 10.65 -0.90
N PRO A 320 6.58 11.94 -0.53
CA PRO A 320 5.38 12.59 0.01
C PRO A 320 4.11 12.39 -0.83
N GLY A 321 2.95 12.36 -0.17
CA GLY A 321 1.64 12.29 -0.83
C GLY A 321 1.22 10.93 -1.41
N MET A 322 2.02 9.86 -1.30
CA MET A 322 1.62 8.52 -1.75
C MET A 322 0.35 7.99 -1.03
N VAL A 323 -0.48 7.25 -1.78
CA VAL A 323 -1.82 6.72 -1.41
C VAL A 323 -2.82 7.82 -1.01
N VAL A 324 -3.87 8.05 -1.82
CA VAL A 324 -4.72 9.26 -1.73
C VAL A 324 -6.20 8.90 -1.50
N GLY A 325 -6.87 9.64 -0.60
CA GLY A 325 -8.29 9.51 -0.29
C GLY A 325 -8.74 8.07 0.01
N PRO A 326 -9.73 7.52 -0.72
CA PRO A 326 -10.31 6.19 -0.45
C PRO A 326 -9.32 5.02 -0.62
N GLN A 327 -8.17 5.26 -1.26
CA GLN A 327 -7.11 4.27 -1.41
C GLN A 327 -6.48 3.88 -0.07
N GLN A 328 -6.55 4.77 0.94
CA GLN A 328 -6.04 4.51 2.29
C GLN A 328 -6.92 3.45 2.99
N HIS A 329 -8.23 3.69 3.06
CA HIS A 329 -9.23 2.73 3.57
C HIS A 329 -9.18 1.40 2.81
N TRP A 330 -9.04 1.44 1.47
CA TRP A 330 -8.90 0.23 0.67
C TRP A 330 -7.66 -0.58 1.05
N LEU A 331 -6.51 0.05 1.24
CA LEU A 331 -5.29 -0.64 1.67
C LEU A 331 -5.45 -1.19 3.10
N HIS A 332 -6.08 -0.43 3.99
CA HIS A 332 -6.39 -0.84 5.37
C HIS A 332 -7.29 -2.08 5.43
N ILE A 333 -8.35 -2.15 4.62
CA ILE A 333 -9.27 -3.28 4.62
C ILE A 333 -8.64 -4.52 3.97
N ASN A 334 -7.85 -4.36 2.90
CA ASN A 334 -7.28 -5.48 2.15
C ASN A 334 -5.92 -5.99 2.68
N GLN A 335 -5.31 -5.33 3.68
CA GLN A 335 -4.00 -5.73 4.21
C GLN A 335 -3.92 -7.19 4.71
N GLY A 336 -5.02 -7.73 5.24
CA GLY A 336 -5.08 -9.13 5.69
C GLY A 336 -4.95 -10.11 4.53
N VAL A 337 -5.67 -9.83 3.45
CA VAL A 337 -5.69 -10.60 2.20
C VAL A 337 -4.29 -10.64 1.55
N PHE A 338 -3.56 -9.51 1.55
CA PHE A 338 -2.20 -9.48 0.99
C PHE A 338 -1.21 -10.33 1.82
N ARG A 339 -1.33 -10.33 3.16
CA ARG A 339 -0.50 -11.18 4.04
C ARG A 339 -0.87 -12.67 3.92
N GLU A 340 -2.15 -12.98 3.73
CA GLU A 340 -2.64 -14.33 3.47
C GLU A 340 -2.05 -14.92 2.19
N TRP A 341 -2.01 -14.15 1.09
CA TRP A 341 -1.42 -14.62 -0.18
C TRP A 341 0.07 -14.97 -0.08
N TRP A 342 0.83 -14.37 0.83
CA TRP A 342 2.22 -14.74 1.11
C TRP A 342 2.32 -16.07 1.87
N ILE A 343 1.37 -16.35 2.75
CA ILE A 343 1.27 -17.62 3.48
C ILE A 343 0.86 -18.73 2.51
N GLU A 344 -0.19 -18.52 1.70
CA GLU A 344 -0.62 -19.41 0.61
C GLU A 344 0.58 -19.84 -0.26
N GLU A 345 1.28 -18.88 -0.87
CA GLU A 345 2.36 -19.17 -1.81
C GLU A 345 3.60 -19.77 -1.12
N ARG A 346 3.83 -19.52 0.17
CA ARG A 346 4.92 -20.19 0.92
C ARG A 346 4.58 -21.66 1.22
N ILE A 347 3.32 -21.96 1.53
CA ILE A 347 2.85 -23.34 1.73
C ILE A 347 2.86 -24.10 0.40
N GLU A 348 2.33 -23.52 -0.68
CA GLU A 348 2.37 -24.12 -2.03
C GLU A 348 3.81 -24.42 -2.46
N ARG A 349 4.74 -23.48 -2.25
CA ARG A 349 6.16 -23.66 -2.57
C ARG A 349 6.84 -24.77 -1.75
N LYS A 350 6.48 -24.94 -0.46
CA LYS A 350 6.95 -26.08 0.37
C LYS A 350 6.40 -27.40 -0.18
N LEU A 351 5.08 -27.53 -0.26
CA LEU A 351 4.39 -28.74 -0.68
C LEU A 351 4.83 -29.21 -2.08
N ARG A 352 4.99 -28.27 -3.03
CA ARG A 352 5.51 -28.57 -4.37
C ARG A 352 6.95 -29.08 -4.35
N LYS A 353 7.80 -28.59 -3.44
CA LYS A 353 9.18 -29.09 -3.26
C LYS A 353 9.20 -30.50 -2.63
N GLU A 354 8.33 -30.74 -1.65
CA GLU A 354 8.18 -32.04 -0.98
C GLU A 354 7.64 -33.12 -1.93
N LEU A 355 6.61 -32.79 -2.72
CA LEU A 355 6.11 -33.66 -3.79
C LEU A 355 7.18 -33.95 -4.86
N ALA A 356 7.97 -32.94 -5.26
CA ALA A 356 9.07 -33.12 -6.21
C ALA A 356 10.23 -33.96 -5.65
N ALA A 357 10.48 -33.91 -4.34
CA ALA A 357 11.49 -34.75 -3.67
C ALA A 357 11.00 -36.20 -3.42
N THR A 358 9.68 -36.39 -3.32
CA THR A 358 9.06 -37.72 -3.11
C THR A 358 8.83 -38.48 -4.42
N ALA A 359 8.90 -37.79 -5.57
CA ALA A 359 8.79 -38.38 -6.89
C ALA A 359 9.99 -39.31 -7.21
N GLN A 360 9.78 -40.61 -7.07
CA GLN A 360 10.76 -41.64 -7.45
C GLN A 360 11.16 -41.49 -8.93
N PRO A 361 12.46 -41.54 -9.26
CA PRO A 361 12.90 -41.47 -10.65
C PRO A 361 12.46 -42.74 -11.40
N SER A 362 11.62 -42.58 -12.42
CA SER A 362 11.19 -43.68 -13.28
C SER A 362 12.39 -44.23 -14.06
N THR A 363 12.82 -45.45 -13.72
CA THR A 363 13.92 -46.13 -14.41
C THR A 363 13.58 -46.30 -15.89
N PRO A 364 14.48 -45.91 -16.83
CA PRO A 364 14.20 -46.01 -18.26
C PRO A 364 14.06 -47.49 -18.66
N ILE A 365 12.86 -47.87 -19.11
CA ILE A 365 12.59 -49.23 -19.56
C ILE A 365 13.42 -49.51 -20.82
N ARG A 366 14.45 -50.34 -20.67
CA ARG A 366 15.34 -50.75 -21.76
C ARG A 366 14.55 -51.55 -22.80
N ALA A 367 14.28 -50.95 -23.95
CA ALA A 367 13.56 -51.60 -25.05
C ALA A 367 14.34 -52.83 -25.55
N MET A 368 13.83 -54.03 -25.23
CA MET A 368 14.35 -55.27 -25.78
C MET A 368 13.85 -55.46 -27.22
N GLN A 369 14.75 -55.32 -28.19
CA GLN A 369 14.47 -55.75 -29.57
C GLN A 369 14.25 -57.27 -29.59
N LYS A 370 13.06 -57.72 -29.98
CA LYS A 370 12.80 -59.12 -30.31
C LYS A 370 13.15 -59.37 -31.77
N THR A 371 14.24 -60.07 -32.01
CA THR A 371 14.53 -60.72 -33.29
C THR A 371 13.86 -62.10 -33.30
N SER A 372 12.89 -62.30 -34.20
CA SER A 372 12.27 -63.61 -34.45
C SER A 372 12.83 -64.22 -35.74
N PRO A 373 13.24 -65.51 -35.77
CA PRO A 373 13.59 -66.20 -37.00
C PRO A 373 12.35 -66.57 -37.85
N GLU A 374 12.57 -66.84 -39.13
CA GLU A 374 11.54 -67.28 -40.07
C GLU A 374 11.23 -68.78 -39.93
N GLN A 375 9.97 -69.17 -40.15
CA GLN A 375 9.63 -70.41 -40.87
C GLN A 375 8.19 -70.38 -41.41
N ASN A 376 8.02 -70.85 -42.65
CA ASN A 376 6.78 -71.02 -43.43
C ASN A 376 6.42 -72.54 -43.50
N PRO A 377 5.32 -73.02 -44.15
CA PRO A 377 4.23 -72.37 -44.89
C PRO A 377 2.83 -72.76 -44.28
N CYS A 378 1.64 -72.84 -44.93
CA CYS A 378 1.18 -72.67 -46.32
C CYS A 378 -0.35 -72.38 -46.41
N GLY A 379 -0.78 -71.57 -47.39
CA GLY A 379 -2.19 -71.42 -47.79
C GLY A 379 -3.10 -70.66 -46.81
N TRP A 380 -4.33 -70.26 -47.15
CA TRP A 380 -5.11 -70.49 -48.38
C TRP A 380 -5.75 -69.20 -48.95
N TYR A 381 -5.86 -69.19 -50.27
CA TYR A 381 -6.57 -68.33 -51.23
C TYR A 381 -7.65 -67.30 -50.79
N THR A 382 -7.58 -66.13 -51.46
CA THR A 382 -8.72 -65.29 -51.96
C THR A 382 -9.68 -64.60 -50.96
N ALA A 383 -10.27 -63.42 -51.24
CA ALA A 383 -10.00 -62.35 -52.23
C ALA A 383 -10.82 -61.07 -51.87
N LYS A 384 -10.57 -59.96 -52.61
CA LYS A 384 -11.50 -58.90 -53.08
C LYS A 384 -12.85 -58.64 -52.35
N SER A 385 -13.34 -57.41 -52.16
CA SER A 385 -12.81 -56.06 -52.48
C SER A 385 -13.79 -54.94 -52.11
N LYS A 386 -13.25 -53.80 -51.62
CA LYS A 386 -13.85 -52.43 -51.61
C LYS A 386 -15.18 -52.19 -50.83
N PRO A 387 -15.46 -50.94 -50.40
CA PRO A 387 -16.62 -50.59 -49.57
C PRO A 387 -17.75 -49.89 -50.33
N LEU A 388 -18.94 -49.82 -49.73
CA LEU A 388 -19.90 -48.74 -49.99
C LEU A 388 -20.74 -48.38 -48.75
N GLN A 389 -21.27 -47.16 -48.76
CA GLN A 389 -22.20 -46.55 -47.78
C GLN A 389 -23.56 -47.31 -47.80
N SER A 390 -24.56 -47.10 -46.93
CA SER A 390 -25.07 -45.81 -46.43
C SER A 390 -26.25 -45.94 -45.44
N HIS A 391 -26.66 -44.80 -44.85
CA HIS A 391 -28.04 -44.40 -44.47
C HIS A 391 -28.88 -45.20 -43.44
N THR A 392 -29.23 -44.50 -42.33
CA THR A 392 -30.57 -44.36 -41.67
C THR A 392 -31.42 -45.62 -41.36
N ALA A 393 -32.14 -45.73 -40.23
CA ALA A 393 -33.11 -44.74 -39.72
C ALA A 393 -33.60 -45.04 -38.27
N TRP A 394 -34.03 -43.98 -37.58
CA TRP A 394 -35.15 -43.87 -36.60
C TRP A 394 -35.69 -45.11 -35.85
N GLY A 395 -35.78 -45.00 -34.51
CA GLY A 395 -36.60 -45.86 -33.64
C GLY A 395 -36.78 -45.27 -32.24
N ASN A 396 -38.01 -45.29 -31.71
CA ASN A 396 -38.34 -44.79 -30.35
C ASN A 396 -38.22 -45.90 -29.28
N GLY A 397 -38.13 -45.52 -28.00
CA GLY A 397 -38.25 -46.43 -26.84
C GLY A 397 -39.71 -46.79 -26.51
N PRO A 398 -40.08 -47.15 -25.25
CA PRO A 398 -39.28 -47.16 -24.00
C PRO A 398 -39.30 -48.53 -23.26
N GLY A 399 -38.82 -48.58 -22.01
CA GLY A 399 -39.01 -49.73 -21.11
C GLY A 399 -38.39 -49.53 -19.72
N GLU A 400 -39.10 -49.92 -18.65
CA GLU A 400 -38.68 -49.73 -17.25
C GLU A 400 -38.24 -51.03 -16.55
N ALA A 401 -37.40 -50.87 -15.52
CA ALA A 401 -37.22 -51.69 -14.32
C ALA A 401 -37.17 -53.24 -14.41
N GLN A 402 -36.03 -53.82 -13.98
CA GLN A 402 -35.94 -54.48 -12.66
C GLN A 402 -34.50 -54.84 -12.25
N CYS A 403 -34.27 -55.03 -10.94
CA CYS A 403 -32.96 -55.31 -10.32
C CYS A 403 -32.80 -56.78 -9.88
N ARG A 404 -31.57 -57.26 -9.66
CA ARG A 404 -31.27 -58.27 -8.61
C ARG A 404 -29.79 -58.36 -8.21
N HIS A 405 -29.56 -58.82 -6.97
CA HIS A 405 -28.30 -58.72 -6.21
C HIS A 405 -27.31 -59.90 -6.38
N ALA A 406 -26.04 -59.63 -6.05
CA ALA A 406 -25.31 -60.19 -4.90
C ALA A 406 -24.33 -59.10 -4.40
N GLY A 407 -24.03 -58.85 -3.12
CA GLY A 407 -23.57 -59.75 -2.04
C GLY A 407 -22.08 -59.45 -1.76
N ARG A 408 -21.50 -59.54 -0.56
CA ARG A 408 -21.97 -59.88 0.79
C ARG A 408 -20.81 -59.54 1.78
N LEU A 409 -21.08 -59.21 3.05
CA LEU A 409 -20.39 -59.75 4.27
C LEU A 409 -20.51 -58.87 5.54
N SER A 410 -20.67 -59.59 6.64
CA SER A 410 -20.50 -59.26 8.08
C SER A 410 -20.02 -60.60 8.73
N PRO A 411 -19.84 -60.80 10.06
CA PRO A 411 -20.19 -59.94 11.21
C PRO A 411 -19.24 -59.97 12.45
N SER A 412 -19.68 -59.29 13.53
CA SER A 412 -19.51 -59.65 14.96
C SER A 412 -18.19 -59.38 15.71
N ALA A 413 -18.18 -59.21 17.05
CA ALA A 413 -19.22 -58.77 18.02
C ALA A 413 -18.60 -58.58 19.46
N HIS A 414 -19.42 -58.10 20.42
CA HIS A 414 -19.19 -57.95 21.88
C HIS A 414 -18.25 -56.80 22.30
N ALA A 415 -18.63 -55.77 23.07
CA ALA A 415 -19.87 -55.38 23.77
C ALA A 415 -20.26 -56.06 25.11
N SER A 416 -20.28 -55.24 26.18
CA SER A 416 -21.06 -55.38 27.42
C SER A 416 -21.15 -54.02 28.17
N GLN A 417 -22.15 -53.84 29.05
CA GLN A 417 -22.45 -52.61 29.80
C GLN A 417 -22.53 -52.90 31.31
N ILE A 418 -22.21 -51.93 32.18
CA ILE A 418 -22.62 -51.87 33.61
C ILE A 418 -22.99 -50.42 33.97
N HIS A 419 -23.69 -50.20 35.09
CA HIS A 419 -24.50 -49.03 35.47
C HIS A 419 -24.17 -48.55 36.92
N THR A 420 -24.84 -47.48 37.41
CA THR A 420 -25.01 -47.09 38.86
C THR A 420 -23.74 -46.65 39.67
N THR A 421 -23.74 -45.85 40.78
CA THR A 421 -24.72 -44.99 41.53
C THR A 421 -24.03 -44.12 42.63
N VAL A 422 -24.71 -43.04 43.08
CA VAL A 422 -24.84 -42.53 44.50
C VAL A 422 -23.74 -41.66 45.19
N GLU A 423 -24.27 -40.79 46.07
CA GLU A 423 -23.82 -39.92 47.21
C GLU A 423 -22.56 -40.32 48.04
N GLU A 424 -21.99 -39.52 48.99
CA GLU A 424 -22.07 -38.09 49.44
C GLU A 424 -20.84 -37.83 50.39
N GLU A 425 -20.82 -36.67 51.07
CA GLU A 425 -20.02 -36.24 52.23
C GLU A 425 -18.65 -35.56 52.00
N ALA A 426 -18.23 -34.83 53.03
CA ALA A 426 -17.21 -33.78 52.99
C ALA A 426 -16.26 -33.88 54.18
N LEU A 427 -15.08 -33.25 54.07
CA LEU A 427 -14.30 -32.80 55.24
C LEU A 427 -13.33 -31.67 54.86
N VAL A 428 -12.85 -30.95 55.86
CA VAL A 428 -12.08 -29.71 55.72
C VAL A 428 -10.57 -29.99 55.79
N GLY A 429 -9.77 -29.29 54.98
CA GLY A 429 -8.32 -29.26 55.07
C GLY A 429 -7.75 -27.94 54.55
N GLU A 430 -6.99 -27.24 55.39
CA GLU A 430 -6.22 -26.05 55.00
C GLU A 430 -4.80 -26.43 54.52
N GLN A 431 -4.05 -25.39 54.09
CA GLN A 431 -2.61 -25.37 53.80
C GLN A 431 -2.16 -26.01 52.47
N THR A 432 -1.77 -25.10 51.57
CA THR A 432 -0.46 -25.07 50.88
C THR A 432 0.43 -26.31 51.05
N ASP A 433 0.84 -26.93 49.93
CA ASP A 433 2.18 -26.62 49.43
C ASP A 433 2.39 -26.94 47.93
N THR A 434 3.55 -26.54 47.40
CA THR A 434 3.95 -26.77 46.00
C THR A 434 4.28 -28.23 45.69
N ILE A 435 3.79 -28.77 44.56
CA ILE A 435 4.34 -30.01 43.96
C ILE A 435 4.69 -29.80 42.48
N SER A 436 5.85 -30.35 42.11
CA SER A 436 6.54 -30.28 40.83
C SER A 436 5.81 -30.92 39.65
N VAL A 437 5.96 -30.32 38.46
CA VAL A 437 5.62 -30.98 37.18
C VAL A 437 6.74 -31.96 36.81
N HIS A 438 6.48 -33.26 36.95
CA HIS A 438 7.38 -34.30 36.44
C HIS A 438 7.44 -34.27 34.91
N ARG A 439 8.64 -34.15 34.34
CA ARG A 439 8.85 -34.40 32.90
C ARG A 439 8.84 -35.91 32.65
N THR A 440 7.84 -36.39 31.92
CA THR A 440 7.91 -37.65 31.17
C THR A 440 8.08 -37.32 29.67
N SER A 441 8.98 -38.03 29.01
CA SER A 441 9.36 -37.81 27.62
C SER A 441 8.63 -38.76 26.69
N GLY A 442 7.98 -38.27 25.62
CA GLY A 442 7.41 -39.20 24.64
C GLY A 442 6.39 -38.73 23.62
N ASP A 443 6.24 -37.43 23.29
CA ASP A 443 5.68 -37.06 21.98
C ASP A 443 6.03 -35.63 21.56
N SER A 444 6.28 -35.40 20.27
CA SER A 444 6.68 -34.09 19.72
C SER A 444 5.52 -33.39 19.02
N VAL A 445 4.57 -32.89 19.82
CA VAL A 445 3.39 -32.16 19.33
C VAL A 445 3.81 -30.82 18.70
N SER A 446 3.41 -30.58 17.45
CA SER A 446 3.74 -29.34 16.74
C SER A 446 3.03 -28.12 17.35
N GLU A 447 3.71 -26.98 17.36
CA GLU A 447 3.18 -25.67 17.79
C GLU A 447 1.91 -25.26 17.03
N GLU A 448 1.76 -25.74 15.78
CA GLU A 448 0.57 -25.56 14.95
C GLU A 448 -0.65 -26.32 15.50
N GLU A 449 -0.47 -27.50 16.11
CA GLU A 449 -1.57 -28.26 16.72
C GLU A 449 -2.06 -27.60 18.02
N TRP A 450 -1.15 -27.00 18.80
CA TRP A 450 -1.51 -26.20 19.97
C TRP A 450 -2.42 -25.02 19.58
N MET A 451 -2.07 -24.30 18.49
CA MET A 451 -2.89 -23.20 17.97
C MET A 451 -4.25 -23.67 17.45
N LEU A 452 -4.34 -24.87 16.87
CA LEU A 452 -5.62 -25.48 16.47
C LEU A 452 -6.49 -25.87 17.68
N ARG A 453 -5.91 -26.47 18.73
CA ARG A 453 -6.61 -26.79 19.98
C ARG A 453 -7.14 -25.54 20.71
N MET A 454 -6.41 -24.41 20.64
CA MET A 454 -6.87 -23.12 21.17
C MET A 454 -8.05 -22.51 20.40
N ARG A 455 -8.27 -22.90 19.12
CA ARG A 455 -9.43 -22.43 18.32
C ARG A 455 -10.70 -23.25 18.56
N SER A 456 -10.60 -24.52 18.93
CA SER A 456 -11.77 -25.42 19.08
C SER A 456 -12.46 -25.38 20.45
N ARG A 457 -11.88 -24.72 21.46
CA ARG A 457 -12.49 -24.53 22.79
C ARG A 457 -13.03 -23.11 23.00
N ARG A 458 -14.27 -22.87 22.53
CA ARG A 458 -15.13 -21.76 23.00
C ARG A 458 -16.50 -22.30 23.42
N LYS A 459 -16.69 -22.51 24.73
CA LYS A 459 -18.01 -22.53 25.37
C LYS A 459 -18.08 -21.34 26.34
N ALA A 460 -19.27 -20.76 26.50
CA ALA A 460 -19.45 -19.55 27.28
C ALA A 460 -19.21 -19.77 28.78
N SER A 461 -18.43 -18.88 29.39
CA SER A 461 -18.25 -18.81 30.84
C SER A 461 -19.33 -17.92 31.46
N ALA A 462 -20.23 -18.50 32.27
CA ALA A 462 -21.14 -17.74 33.10
C ALA A 462 -20.35 -16.97 34.18
N SER A 463 -20.79 -15.75 34.51
CA SER A 463 -20.14 -14.92 35.54
C SER A 463 -20.81 -15.15 36.91
N PRO A 464 -20.04 -15.32 38.00
CA PRO A 464 -20.60 -15.43 39.35
C PRO A 464 -21.09 -14.05 39.85
N ALA A 465 -22.19 -14.04 40.60
CA ALA A 465 -22.73 -12.83 41.20
C ALA A 465 -21.83 -12.29 42.33
N ARG A 466 -21.93 -10.98 42.62
CA ARG A 466 -21.29 -10.32 43.77
C ARG A 466 -22.28 -9.41 44.49
N SER A 467 -22.13 -9.31 45.81
CA SER A 467 -23.09 -8.67 46.72
C SER A 467 -22.98 -7.14 46.78
N GLU A 468 -24.04 -6.53 47.33
CA GLU A 468 -24.24 -5.08 47.40
C GLU A 468 -23.33 -4.36 48.43
N LYS A 469 -22.95 -3.10 48.13
CA LYS A 469 -22.90 -2.00 49.13
C LYS A 469 -22.75 -0.60 48.50
N THR A 470 -23.89 -0.01 48.16
CA THR A 470 -24.30 1.41 48.22
C THR A 470 -23.24 2.54 48.25
N ARG A 471 -23.17 3.35 47.17
CA ARG A 471 -23.50 4.81 47.23
C ARG A 471 -23.55 5.52 45.83
N SER A 472 -24.70 6.17 45.58
CA SER A 472 -24.98 7.47 44.89
C SER A 472 -23.88 8.25 44.11
N TYR A 473 -24.17 9.06 43.07
CA TYR A 473 -25.43 9.74 42.68
C TYR A 473 -25.51 10.03 41.14
N SER A 474 -26.73 10.10 40.60
CA SER A 474 -27.24 10.52 39.26
C SER A 474 -26.34 11.01 38.10
N GLN A 475 -26.70 10.57 36.88
CA GLN A 475 -26.77 11.42 35.68
C GLN A 475 -28.05 11.11 34.85
N THR A 476 -28.42 12.03 33.95
CA THR A 476 -29.79 12.13 33.36
C THR A 476 -29.99 11.27 32.12
N THR A 477 -31.09 10.50 32.09
CA THR A 477 -31.53 9.72 30.91
C THR A 477 -32.06 10.61 29.78
N THR A 478 -31.71 10.30 28.54
CA THR A 478 -32.48 10.70 27.34
C THR A 478 -32.68 9.46 26.48
N THR A 479 -33.92 9.04 26.28
CA THR A 479 -34.26 7.80 25.56
C THR A 479 -34.35 8.05 24.06
N THR A 480 -33.76 7.17 23.25
CA THR A 480 -34.07 7.07 21.82
C THR A 480 -34.23 5.59 21.48
N ILE A 481 -35.38 5.23 20.92
CA ILE A 481 -35.75 3.85 20.63
C ILE A 481 -35.27 3.51 19.22
N TYR A 482 -34.44 2.48 19.10
CA TYR A 482 -34.16 1.81 17.83
C TYR A 482 -34.82 0.43 17.85
N GLN A 483 -35.74 0.20 16.92
CA GLN A 483 -36.26 -1.15 16.67
C GLN A 483 -35.24 -1.90 15.82
N VAL A 484 -34.76 -3.04 16.30
CA VAL A 484 -33.99 -3.99 15.49
C VAL A 484 -34.98 -4.80 14.65
N ILE A 485 -34.70 -4.90 13.36
CA ILE A 485 -35.39 -5.83 12.46
C ILE A 485 -34.35 -6.88 12.07
N ASP A 486 -34.43 -8.05 12.71
CA ASP A 486 -33.69 -9.23 12.27
C ASP A 486 -34.27 -9.71 10.94
N ASN A 487 -33.39 -10.06 10.00
CA ASN A 487 -33.77 -10.47 8.65
C ASN A 487 -32.94 -11.69 8.23
N ASP A 488 -33.20 -12.82 8.90
CA ASP A 488 -32.71 -14.13 8.49
C ASP A 488 -33.31 -14.49 7.12
N ALA A 489 -32.45 -14.88 6.19
CA ALA A 489 -32.81 -15.23 4.82
C ALA A 489 -32.43 -16.69 4.50
N SER A 490 -32.62 -17.57 5.48
CA SER A 490 -32.48 -19.02 5.32
C SER A 490 -33.84 -19.72 5.39
N ASN A 491 -34.08 -20.64 4.46
CA ASN A 491 -35.34 -21.35 4.19
C ASN A 491 -36.45 -20.48 3.57
N ASP A 492 -36.51 -20.49 2.23
CA ASP A 492 -37.77 -20.67 1.52
C ASP A 492 -37.49 -21.21 0.10
N ALA A 493 -38.07 -22.37 -0.23
CA ALA A 493 -37.94 -23.05 -1.51
C ALA A 493 -39.25 -23.82 -1.81
N GLU A 494 -39.51 -24.06 -3.09
CA GLU A 494 -40.82 -24.48 -3.64
C GLU A 494 -41.85 -23.30 -3.59
N ASN A 495 -42.50 -22.92 -4.69
CA ASN A 495 -43.28 -23.75 -5.61
C ASN A 495 -43.24 -23.20 -7.06
N ILE A 496 -43.57 -24.03 -8.07
CA ILE A 496 -43.49 -23.69 -9.50
C ILE A 496 -44.84 -23.85 -10.22
N GLY A 497 -45.26 -22.81 -10.93
CA GLY A 497 -46.25 -22.87 -12.01
C GLY A 497 -47.05 -21.57 -12.17
N SER A 498 -47.58 -21.21 -13.35
CA SER A 498 -47.31 -21.67 -14.72
C SER A 498 -47.97 -20.66 -15.69
N GLY A 499 -47.34 -20.29 -16.81
CA GLY A 499 -47.93 -19.29 -17.72
C GLY A 499 -47.08 -18.99 -18.96
N LYS A 500 -47.69 -19.02 -20.15
CA LYS A 500 -47.02 -18.83 -21.45
C LYS A 500 -47.06 -17.35 -21.89
N PRO A 501 -45.98 -16.78 -22.42
CA PRO A 501 -46.04 -15.50 -23.14
C PRO A 501 -46.56 -15.68 -24.58
N LYS A 502 -47.29 -14.69 -25.11
CA LYS A 502 -47.62 -14.55 -26.53
C LYS A 502 -47.08 -13.23 -27.11
N GLY A 503 -45.90 -13.31 -27.71
CA GLY A 503 -45.65 -12.92 -29.12
C GLY A 503 -45.78 -11.48 -29.64
N VAL A 504 -44.78 -11.14 -30.48
CA VAL A 504 -44.93 -10.42 -31.79
C VAL A 504 -44.90 -8.88 -31.81
N THR A 505 -43.66 -8.35 -31.84
CA THR A 505 -43.06 -7.36 -32.78
C THR A 505 -43.76 -6.05 -33.23
N ASP A 506 -42.96 -4.98 -33.19
CA ASP A 506 -42.75 -3.91 -34.19
C ASP A 506 -43.93 -3.08 -34.76
N ARG A 507 -43.87 -1.74 -34.58
CA ARG A 507 -43.37 -0.74 -35.58
C ARG A 507 -43.53 0.71 -35.08
N ILE A 508 -42.45 1.49 -34.93
CA ILE A 508 -41.85 2.48 -35.87
C ILE A 508 -42.45 3.91 -35.81
N LEU A 509 -41.55 4.90 -35.62
CA LEU A 509 -41.67 6.38 -35.79
C LEU A 509 -42.61 7.18 -34.85
N GLY A 510 -42.12 8.31 -34.33
CA GLY A 510 -42.90 9.31 -33.59
C GLY A 510 -42.09 10.16 -32.59
N SER A 511 -41.53 11.29 -33.03
CA SER A 511 -40.75 12.25 -32.22
C SER A 511 -41.11 13.68 -32.62
N PRO A 512 -40.98 14.73 -31.78
CA PRO A 512 -40.86 14.78 -30.32
C PRO A 512 -41.92 15.70 -29.65
N THR A 513 -41.98 15.74 -28.32
CA THR A 513 -42.30 17.00 -27.58
C THR A 513 -41.87 16.93 -26.11
N ARG A 514 -41.55 18.07 -25.51
CA ARG A 514 -41.34 18.22 -24.06
C ARG A 514 -42.68 18.47 -23.38
N SER A 515 -42.88 17.91 -22.18
CA SER A 515 -43.68 18.52 -21.12
C SER A 515 -43.25 17.97 -19.76
N ALA A 516 -43.13 18.84 -18.77
CA ALA A 516 -42.97 18.46 -17.37
C ALA A 516 -44.24 18.83 -16.61
N SER A 517 -44.71 17.93 -15.75
CA SER A 517 -45.77 18.20 -14.77
C SER A 517 -45.44 17.52 -13.46
N ALA A 518 -45.56 18.27 -12.36
CA ALA A 518 -45.43 17.75 -11.01
C ALA A 518 -46.82 17.44 -10.41
N SER A 519 -46.85 16.59 -9.39
CA SER A 519 -47.99 16.46 -8.49
C SER A 519 -47.49 16.10 -7.08
N GLY A 520 -48.00 16.66 -5.97
CA GLY A 520 -49.01 17.71 -5.88
C GLY A 520 -50.09 17.44 -4.83
N VAL A 521 -49.73 17.47 -3.53
CA VAL A 521 -50.71 17.39 -2.42
C VAL A 521 -50.41 18.48 -1.40
N LEU A 522 -51.45 19.16 -0.92
CA LEU A 522 -51.39 20.29 0.02
C LEU A 522 -52.49 20.20 1.08
N THR A 523 -52.19 20.53 2.34
CA THR A 523 -53.09 21.09 3.38
C THR A 523 -52.26 21.38 4.65
N LYS A 524 -52.53 22.38 5.50
CA LYS A 524 -53.37 23.60 5.38
C LYS A 524 -52.83 24.68 6.36
N VAL A 525 -53.12 25.96 6.07
CA VAL A 525 -52.56 27.14 6.78
C VAL A 525 -53.49 27.69 7.88
N ARG A 526 -52.91 28.31 8.93
CA ARG A 526 -53.47 29.48 9.65
C ARG A 526 -52.35 30.44 10.06
N SER A 527 -52.69 31.70 10.37
CA SER A 527 -51.77 32.85 10.28
C SER A 527 -52.10 33.99 11.25
N SER A 528 -51.14 34.88 11.53
CA SER A 528 -51.36 36.23 12.05
C SER A 528 -50.40 37.27 11.40
N LYS A 529 -50.81 38.55 11.38
CA LYS A 529 -50.02 39.75 11.00
C LYS A 529 -49.55 40.44 12.32
N ARG A 530 -48.68 41.46 12.40
CA ARG A 530 -48.15 42.56 11.54
C ARG A 530 -46.64 42.76 11.97
N SER A 531 -45.73 43.63 11.49
CA SER A 531 -45.78 44.90 10.76
C SER A 531 -44.48 45.25 10.01
N GLN A 532 -44.60 46.22 9.09
CA GLN A 532 -43.80 47.45 8.90
C GLN A 532 -42.51 47.59 9.73
N GLU A 533 -41.36 48.04 9.20
CA GLU A 533 -40.97 48.53 7.84
C GLU A 533 -39.40 48.43 7.73
N ALA A 534 -38.60 48.89 6.75
CA ALA A 534 -38.77 49.73 5.56
C ALA A 534 -37.85 49.31 4.36
N ALA A 535 -36.93 50.20 3.97
CA ALA A 535 -36.00 50.12 2.83
C ALA A 535 -34.67 50.83 3.25
N ARG A 536 -33.57 50.95 2.48
CA ARG A 536 -33.18 50.82 1.04
C ARG A 536 -31.62 50.60 1.05
N SER A 537 -30.83 50.34 0.02
CA SER A 537 -30.86 50.45 -1.46
C SER A 537 -29.82 49.46 -2.07
N LYS A 538 -29.63 49.37 -3.40
CA LYS A 538 -28.80 48.30 -4.03
C LYS A 538 -28.32 48.62 -5.46
N GLU A 539 -27.14 49.21 -5.58
CA GLU A 539 -26.50 49.60 -6.85
C GLU A 539 -24.97 49.34 -6.76
N THR A 540 -24.12 48.80 -7.67
CA THR A 540 -24.13 48.11 -9.00
C THR A 540 -23.15 48.75 -10.02
N SER A 541 -22.61 47.95 -10.98
CA SER A 541 -21.52 48.28 -11.95
C SER A 541 -20.10 48.48 -11.34
N GLY A 542 -18.97 48.34 -12.06
CA GLY A 542 -18.74 47.74 -13.40
C GLY A 542 -17.40 48.16 -14.09
N VAL A 543 -16.87 47.30 -14.98
CA VAL A 543 -15.82 47.56 -16.02
C VAL A 543 -14.31 47.43 -15.64
N ARG A 544 -13.46 47.11 -16.64
CA ARG A 544 -12.02 46.76 -16.61
C ARG A 544 -11.08 47.88 -17.14
N LYS A 545 -9.77 47.82 -16.80
CA LYS A 545 -8.53 48.08 -17.62
C LYS A 545 -7.29 47.88 -16.71
N THR A 546 -6.26 47.03 -16.94
CA THR A 546 -5.21 46.87 -17.98
C THR A 546 -4.00 47.83 -17.89
N SER A 547 -2.78 47.27 -17.97
CA SER A 547 -1.45 47.91 -18.05
C SER A 547 -0.90 48.49 -16.72
N GLY A 548 0.42 48.54 -16.46
CA GLY A 548 1.55 48.21 -17.35
C GLY A 548 2.91 48.03 -16.64
N ARG A 549 3.94 47.71 -17.44
CA ARG A 549 5.32 47.34 -17.02
C ARG A 549 6.29 48.49 -17.27
N VAL A 550 7.11 48.86 -16.27
CA VAL A 550 8.25 49.81 -16.38
C VAL A 550 9.40 49.30 -15.51
N GLY A 551 10.66 49.66 -15.79
CA GLY A 551 11.80 49.34 -14.92
C GLY A 551 13.09 50.08 -15.29
N SER A 552 14.04 50.06 -14.35
CA SER A 552 15.47 50.47 -14.43
C SER A 552 15.81 51.94 -14.79
N ILE A 553 16.50 52.63 -13.87
CA ILE A 553 17.76 53.35 -14.17
C ILE A 553 18.71 53.27 -12.95
N ASN A 554 20.02 53.43 -13.19
CA ASN A 554 21.15 53.24 -12.26
C ASN A 554 21.30 54.29 -11.14
N ALA A 555 22.05 53.92 -10.11
CA ALA A 555 23.05 54.80 -9.48
C ALA A 555 24.35 53.99 -9.21
N THR A 556 25.51 54.59 -9.47
CA THR A 556 26.84 53.98 -9.21
C THR A 556 27.63 54.85 -8.24
N PRO A 557 28.59 54.25 -7.52
CA PRO A 557 29.87 54.89 -7.29
C PRO A 557 31.01 54.01 -7.82
N GLY A 558 32.05 54.62 -8.35
CA GLY A 558 33.24 53.89 -8.80
C GLY A 558 34.52 54.59 -8.39
N THR A 559 35.52 53.80 -7.98
CA THR A 559 36.94 54.00 -8.33
C THR A 559 37.73 52.72 -8.06
N HIS A 560 38.58 52.34 -9.00
CA HIS A 560 39.60 51.29 -8.86
C HIS A 560 40.90 51.90 -8.27
N PRO A 561 41.83 51.12 -7.67
CA PRO A 561 42.85 50.44 -8.51
C PRO A 561 43.38 49.08 -8.01
N ALA A 562 44.20 48.48 -8.88
CA ALA A 562 45.31 47.56 -8.61
C ALA A 562 45.01 46.14 -8.10
N ALA A 563 45.23 45.16 -8.99
CA ALA A 563 45.32 43.74 -8.66
C ALA A 563 46.76 43.32 -8.30
N ARG A 564 46.90 42.26 -7.49
CA ARG A 564 47.66 41.06 -7.90
C ARG A 564 47.35 39.85 -7.02
N LYS A 565 47.44 38.65 -7.62
CA LYS A 565 47.47 37.36 -6.91
C LYS A 565 48.86 37.08 -6.36
N VAL A 566 48.93 36.45 -5.19
CA VAL A 566 50.00 35.52 -4.78
C VAL A 566 49.32 34.35 -4.06
N SER A 567 49.92 33.16 -4.11
CA SER A 567 49.51 31.96 -3.36
C SER A 567 50.76 31.26 -2.82
N ALA A 568 50.57 30.35 -1.86
CA ALA A 568 51.60 29.75 -0.99
C ALA A 568 52.23 30.74 0.01
N MET A 569 52.63 30.30 1.21
CA MET A 569 52.51 28.93 1.77
C MET A 569 51.24 28.73 2.60
#